data_AF-A0A9E4LMH2-F1
#
_entry.id   AF-A0A9E4LMH2-F1
#
_cell.length_a   1.000
_cell.length_b   1.000
_cell.length_c   1.000
_cell.angle_alpha   90.00
_cell.angle_beta   90.00
_cell.angle_gamma   90.00
#
_symmetry.space_group_name_H-M   'P 1'
#
loop_
_entity.id
_entity.type
_entity.pdbx_description
1 polymer ?
#
loop_
_entity_poly.entity_id
_entity_poly.type
_entity_poly.pdbx_seq_one_letter_code
_entity_poly.pdbx_strand_id
1 'polypeptide(L)'
;MGSWQGAADVAYLAVASAPTTLAPWVLAEMRDRLHDHGYRAVVTAALGPRERDALIGAGFDVRSELATLSCDLGTEMPGLVNLRGRTRRGRWRDLDVVLQVDAAAFAPFWRLDADGIREARTATPS
;
A
#
# COMPACT_ATOMS: atom_id res chain seq x y z
N MET A 1 -5.49 -8.91 8.56
CA MET A 1 -4.58 -9.76 7.78
C MET A 1 -5.32 -10.13 6.51
N GLY A 2 -4.75 -9.84 5.35
CA GLY A 2 -5.36 -10.11 4.05
C GLY A 2 -4.30 -10.43 3.01
N SER A 3 -4.69 -11.01 1.89
CA SER A 3 -3.81 -11.30 0.76
C SER A 3 -3.36 -10.02 0.07
N TRP A 4 -2.07 -9.89 -0.22
CA TRP A 4 -1.55 -8.78 -1.00
C TRP A 4 -1.89 -8.94 -2.48
N GLN A 5 -2.69 -8.02 -3.05
CA GLN A 5 -3.03 -8.01 -4.49
C GLN A 5 -3.61 -9.35 -5.00
N GLY A 6 -4.44 -10.00 -4.18
CA GLY A 6 -5.00 -11.33 -4.48
C GLY A 6 -4.00 -12.50 -4.41
N ALA A 7 -2.73 -12.27 -4.05
CA ALA A 7 -1.76 -13.34 -3.81
C ALA A 7 -2.03 -13.98 -2.44
N ALA A 8 -2.63 -15.17 -2.45
CA ALA A 8 -3.04 -15.89 -1.25
C ALA A 8 -1.86 -16.32 -0.34
N ASP A 9 -0.64 -16.33 -0.87
CA ASP A 9 0.58 -16.74 -0.17
C ASP A 9 1.41 -15.57 0.37
N VAL A 10 0.97 -14.32 0.16
CA VAL A 10 1.62 -13.12 0.67
C VAL A 10 0.70 -12.39 1.64
N ALA A 11 1.13 -12.29 2.90
CA ALA A 11 0.39 -11.56 3.92
C ALA A 11 0.68 -10.06 3.86
N TYR A 12 -0.36 -9.25 3.90
CA TYR A 12 -0.24 -7.80 4.13
C TYR A 12 -0.35 -7.46 5.61
N LEU A 13 0.64 -6.74 6.13
CA LEU A 13 0.77 -6.32 7.53
C LEU A 13 0.70 -4.79 7.64
N ALA A 14 -0.45 -4.29 8.08
CA ALA A 14 -0.60 -2.89 8.46
C ALA A 14 -0.23 -2.72 9.94
N VAL A 15 0.91 -2.10 10.22
CA VAL A 15 1.30 -1.73 11.59
C VAL A 15 0.52 -0.47 11.98
N ALA A 16 -0.67 -0.64 12.54
CA ALA A 16 -1.55 0.47 12.91
C ALA A 16 -1.23 1.08 14.29
N SER A 17 -0.11 0.75 14.94
CA SER A 17 0.12 1.13 16.34
C SER A 17 1.60 1.28 16.69
N ALA A 18 1.82 2.06 17.77
CA ALA A 18 3.08 2.61 18.26
C ALA A 18 4.32 1.68 18.22
N PRO A 19 5.54 2.24 18.16
CA PRO A 19 6.81 1.49 18.03
C PRO A 19 7.02 0.35 19.06
N THR A 20 6.37 0.42 20.22
CA THR A 20 6.39 -0.62 21.27
C THR A 20 5.86 -1.98 20.79
N THR A 21 5.09 -2.01 19.71
CA THR A 21 4.45 -3.23 19.16
C THR A 21 5.39 -4.04 18.24
N LEU A 22 6.62 -3.57 17.96
CA LEU A 22 7.60 -4.25 17.11
C LEU A 22 8.75 -4.90 17.91
N ALA A 23 8.50 -5.29 19.15
CA ALA A 23 9.48 -6.04 19.93
C ALA A 23 9.84 -7.36 19.21
N PRO A 24 11.10 -7.83 19.26
CA PRO A 24 11.54 -9.01 18.51
C PRO A 24 10.71 -10.26 18.74
N TRP A 25 10.22 -10.47 19.97
CA TRP A 25 9.37 -11.61 20.32
C TRP A 25 7.97 -11.54 19.69
N VAL A 26 7.40 -10.34 19.55
CA VAL A 26 6.11 -10.14 18.85
C VAL A 26 6.28 -10.50 17.37
N LEU A 27 7.38 -10.04 16.75
CA LEU A 27 7.69 -10.34 15.36
C LEU A 27 7.91 -11.83 15.12
N ALA A 28 8.57 -12.52 16.06
CA ALA A 28 8.73 -13.98 16.01
C ALA A 28 7.38 -14.70 16.09
N GLU A 29 6.52 -14.36 17.06
CA GLU A 29 5.20 -14.97 17.21
C GLU A 29 4.31 -14.71 15.98
N MET A 30 4.38 -13.50 15.40
CA MET A 30 3.66 -13.17 14.17
C MET A 30 4.16 -14.01 12.99
N ARG A 31 5.47 -14.19 12.84
CA ARG A 31 6.05 -15.02 11.77
C ARG A 31 5.58 -16.47 11.89
N ASP A 32 5.64 -17.04 13.09
CA ASP A 32 5.26 -18.43 13.31
C ASP A 32 3.77 -18.63 12.98
N ARG A 33 2.91 -17.71 13.43
CA ARG A 33 1.49 -17.72 13.05
C ARG A 33 1.28 -17.60 11.54
N LEU A 34 2.01 -16.74 10.85
CA LEU A 34 1.86 -16.56 9.40
C LEU A 34 2.29 -17.80 8.63
N HIS A 35 3.37 -18.43 9.06
CA HIS A 35 3.84 -19.68 8.50
C HIS A 35 2.81 -20.81 8.70
N ASP A 36 2.23 -20.93 9.90
CA ASP A 36 1.19 -21.92 10.20
C ASP A 36 -0.08 -21.73 9.36
N HIS A 37 -0.36 -20.49 8.92
CA HIS A 37 -1.45 -20.17 8.01
C HIS A 37 -1.07 -20.30 6.52
N GLY A 38 0.14 -20.78 6.21
CA GLY A 38 0.59 -21.07 4.85
C GLY A 38 1.17 -19.88 4.08
N TYR A 39 1.35 -18.71 4.71
CA TYR A 39 1.98 -17.57 4.08
C TYR A 39 3.49 -17.78 3.92
N ARG A 40 4.02 -17.39 2.76
CA ARG A 40 5.43 -17.55 2.40
C ARG A 40 6.21 -16.25 2.41
N ALA A 41 5.51 -15.13 2.33
CA ALA A 41 6.11 -13.80 2.40
C ALA A 41 5.17 -12.83 3.13
N VAL A 42 5.76 -11.75 3.64
CA VAL A 42 5.04 -10.68 4.34
C VAL A 42 5.46 -9.35 3.74
N VAL A 43 4.48 -8.52 3.41
CA VAL A 43 4.68 -7.14 2.98
C VAL A 43 4.05 -6.22 4.00
N THR A 44 4.72 -5.12 4.33
CA THR A 44 4.22 -4.13 5.27
C THR A 44 3.60 -2.94 4.56
N ALA A 45 2.73 -2.21 5.26
CA ALA A 45 2.39 -0.84 4.90
C ALA A 45 3.64 0.07 4.87
N ALA A 46 3.50 1.32 4.41
CA ALA A 46 4.56 2.31 4.51
C ALA A 46 4.94 2.53 6.00
N LEU A 47 6.25 2.53 6.28
CA LEU A 47 6.79 2.60 7.64
C LEU A 47 7.63 3.85 7.84
N GLY A 48 7.66 4.37 9.06
CA GLY A 48 8.64 5.37 9.45
C GLY A 48 10.03 4.73 9.68
N PRO A 49 11.09 5.56 9.83
CA PRO A 49 12.46 5.06 10.01
C PRO A 49 12.61 4.12 11.21
N ARG A 50 11.88 4.38 12.31
CA ARG A 50 11.96 3.57 13.53
C ARG A 50 11.39 2.17 13.36
N GLU A 51 10.20 2.04 12.75
CA GLU A 51 9.61 0.73 12.50
C GLU A 51 10.43 -0.05 11.46
N ARG A 52 10.95 0.64 10.43
CA ARG A 52 11.84 0.05 9.43
C ARG A 52 13.06 -0.61 10.07
N ASP A 53 13.76 0.11 10.94
CA ASP A 53 15.01 -0.40 11.52
C ASP A 53 14.75 -1.63 12.42
N ALA A 54 13.63 -1.66 13.14
CA ALA A 54 13.21 -2.82 13.94
C ALA A 54 12.90 -4.05 13.05
N LEU A 55 12.21 -3.83 11.93
CA LEU A 55 11.86 -4.91 11.00
C LEU A 55 13.09 -5.43 10.23
N ILE A 56 14.02 -4.56 9.84
CA ILE A 56 15.31 -4.98 9.27
C ILE A 56 16.06 -5.86 10.27
N GLY A 57 16.10 -5.47 11.55
CA GLY A 57 16.68 -6.30 12.62
C GLY A 57 16.01 -7.67 12.80
N ALA A 58 14.77 -7.83 12.34
CA ALA A 58 14.02 -9.09 12.36
C ALA A 58 14.11 -9.89 11.05
N GLY A 59 14.92 -9.44 10.08
CA GLY A 59 15.15 -10.13 8.81
C GLY A 59 14.26 -9.68 7.64
N PHE A 60 13.62 -8.51 7.74
CA PHE A 60 12.96 -7.90 6.59
C PHE A 60 13.96 -7.14 5.71
N ASP A 61 13.73 -7.17 4.40
CA ASP A 61 14.46 -6.36 3.43
C ASP A 61 13.62 -5.19 2.93
N VAL A 62 14.28 -4.07 2.60
CA VAL A 62 13.61 -2.91 2.00
C VAL A 62 13.17 -3.24 0.57
N ARG A 63 11.85 -3.29 0.35
CA ARG A 63 11.28 -3.56 -0.98
C ARG A 63 11.18 -2.32 -1.86
N SER A 64 10.78 -1.19 -1.26
CA SER A 64 10.66 0.11 -1.92
C SER A 64 10.76 1.23 -0.90
N GLU A 65 11.26 2.37 -1.35
CA GLU A 65 11.24 3.63 -0.61
C GLU A 65 10.08 4.49 -1.09
N LEU A 66 9.43 5.20 -0.17
CA LEU A 66 8.33 6.13 -0.46
C LEU A 66 8.71 7.51 0.07
N ALA A 67 8.63 8.52 -0.80
CA ALA A 67 8.81 9.91 -0.42
C ALA A 67 7.45 10.57 -0.19
N THR A 68 7.20 11.07 1.01
CA THR A 68 6.01 11.88 1.28
C THR A 68 6.19 13.27 0.70
N LEU A 69 5.31 13.63 -0.22
CA LEU A 69 5.26 14.97 -0.80
C LEU A 69 4.19 15.79 -0.06
N SER A 70 4.52 17.05 0.25
CA SER A 70 3.59 18.01 0.84
C SER A 70 3.59 19.29 0.01
N CYS A 71 2.40 19.82 -0.24
CA CYS A 71 2.20 21.05 -0.99
C CYS A 71 1.04 21.80 -0.34
N ASP A 72 1.21 23.10 -0.12
CA ASP A 72 0.14 23.98 0.34
C ASP A 72 -0.79 24.30 -0.84
N LEU A 73 -2.06 23.96 -0.69
CA LEU A 73 -3.10 24.19 -1.72
C LEU A 73 -3.72 25.59 -1.61
N GLY A 74 -3.40 26.37 -0.57
CA GLY A 74 -3.80 27.76 -0.41
C GLY A 74 -2.95 28.74 -1.22
N THR A 75 -1.80 28.30 -1.73
CA THR A 75 -0.94 29.08 -2.61
C THR A 75 -1.43 29.02 -4.06
N GLU A 76 -1.00 29.97 -4.91
CA GLU A 76 -1.38 30.00 -6.32
C GLU A 76 -0.92 28.73 -7.02
N MET A 77 -1.89 27.88 -7.39
CA MET A 77 -1.62 26.63 -8.09
C MET A 77 -1.12 26.92 -9.51
N PRO A 78 -0.06 26.26 -9.98
CA PRO A 78 0.38 26.40 -11.36
C PRO A 78 -0.77 26.07 -12.32
N GLY A 79 -0.99 26.94 -13.30
CA GLY A 79 -2.02 26.75 -14.31
C GLY A 79 -1.83 25.41 -15.04
N LEU A 80 -2.93 24.67 -15.22
CA LEU A 80 -2.90 23.39 -15.93
C LEU A 80 -2.50 23.59 -17.40
N VAL A 81 -1.29 23.18 -17.75
CA VAL A 81 -0.80 23.19 -19.14
C VAL A 81 -1.35 21.93 -19.83
N ASN A 82 -2.11 22.10 -20.92
CA ASN A 82 -2.72 21.04 -21.73
C ASN A 82 -3.88 20.24 -21.06
N LEU A 83 -5.06 20.86 -20.97
CA LEU A 83 -6.33 20.18 -20.66
C LEU A 83 -6.81 19.31 -21.85
N ARG A 84 -6.05 18.28 -22.24
CA ARG A 84 -6.55 17.27 -23.17
C ARG A 84 -7.29 16.19 -22.39
N GLY A 85 -8.60 16.37 -22.21
CA GLY A 85 -9.49 15.39 -21.61
C GLY A 85 -10.44 15.98 -20.57
N ARG A 86 -11.64 15.42 -20.49
CA ARG A 86 -12.60 15.73 -19.41
C ARG A 86 -12.37 14.77 -18.26
N THR A 87 -12.07 15.29 -17.08
CA THR A 87 -12.05 14.49 -15.85
C THR A 87 -13.45 14.46 -15.23
N ARG A 88 -13.80 13.34 -14.61
CA ARG A 88 -15.02 13.19 -13.79
C ARG A 88 -14.75 12.20 -12.67
N ARG A 89 -15.61 12.20 -11.65
CA ARG A 89 -15.59 11.13 -10.64
C ARG A 89 -15.78 9.77 -11.31
N GLY A 90 -14.95 8.80 -10.92
CA GLY A 90 -15.08 7.41 -11.32
C GLY A 90 -16.37 6.79 -10.79
N ARG A 91 -16.98 5.92 -11.59
CA ARG A 91 -18.19 5.15 -11.26
C ARG A 91 -17.86 3.68 -11.25
N TRP A 92 -18.73 2.87 -10.64
CA TRP A 92 -18.56 1.42 -10.57
C TRP A 92 -18.44 0.75 -11.95
N ARG A 93 -19.14 1.29 -12.97
CA ARG A 93 -19.07 0.82 -14.36
C ARG A 93 -17.73 1.10 -15.05
N ASP A 94 -16.88 1.95 -14.47
CA ASP A 94 -15.57 2.27 -15.03
C ASP A 94 -14.49 1.29 -14.53
N LEU A 95 -14.81 0.40 -13.58
CA LEU A 95 -13.83 -0.42 -12.87
C LEU A 95 -12.95 -1.25 -13.82
N ASP A 96 -13.55 -1.92 -14.81
CA ASP A 96 -12.80 -2.77 -15.74
C ASP A 96 -11.79 -1.97 -16.56
N VAL A 97 -12.18 -0.78 -17.03
CA VAL A 97 -11.30 0.12 -17.79
C VAL A 97 -10.19 0.67 -16.90
N VAL A 98 -10.52 1.01 -15.64
CA VAL A 98 -9.53 1.48 -14.66
C VAL A 98 -8.48 0.40 -14.37
N LEU A 99 -8.90 -0.85 -14.16
CA LEU A 99 -7.97 -1.97 -13.94
C LEU A 99 -7.08 -2.24 -15.15
N GLN A 100 -7.61 -2.07 -16.38
CA GLN A 100 -6.79 -2.18 -17.59
C GLN A 100 -5.73 -1.08 -17.69
N VAL A 101 -6.09 0.16 -17.40
CA VAL A 101 -5.15 1.29 -17.37
C VAL A 101 -4.09 1.07 -16.30
N ASP A 102 -4.49 0.63 -15.11
CA ASP A 102 -3.59 0.34 -14.00
C ASP A 102 -2.58 -0.76 -14.37
N ALA A 103 -3.07 -1.90 -14.90
CA ALA A 103 -2.22 -2.99 -15.34
C ALA A 103 -1.23 -2.60 -16.45
N ALA A 104 -1.62 -1.67 -17.33
CA ALA A 104 -0.76 -1.15 -18.39
C ALA A 104 0.26 -0.13 -17.89
N ALA A 105 -0.07 0.65 -16.85
CA ALA A 105 0.75 1.74 -16.35
C ALA A 105 1.77 1.29 -15.29
N PHE A 106 1.43 0.30 -14.47
CA PHE A 106 2.21 -0.07 -13.29
C PHE A 106 2.86 -1.46 -13.40
N ALA A 107 4.00 -1.62 -12.75
CA ALA A 107 4.64 -2.91 -12.55
C ALA A 107 3.83 -3.77 -11.56
N PRO A 108 3.91 -5.12 -11.61
CA PRO A 108 3.04 -6.01 -10.83
C PRO A 108 2.92 -5.71 -9.33
N PHE A 109 3.99 -5.26 -8.70
CA PHE A 109 3.97 -4.88 -7.27
C PHE A 109 3.09 -3.66 -6.98
N TRP A 110 3.01 -2.71 -7.93
CA TRP A 110 2.29 -1.45 -7.79
C TRP A 110 0.89 -1.47 -8.38
N ARG A 111 0.54 -2.53 -9.12
CA ARG A 111 -0.80 -2.69 -9.68
C ARG A 111 -1.82 -2.83 -8.56
N LEU A 112 -3.00 -2.28 -8.77
CA LEU A 112 -4.16 -2.46 -7.90
C LEU A 112 -5.08 -3.52 -8.49
N ASP A 113 -5.53 -4.43 -7.64
CA ASP A 113 -6.67 -5.30 -7.93
C ASP A 113 -8.01 -4.59 -7.67
N ALA A 114 -9.11 -5.31 -7.92
CA ALA A 114 -10.46 -4.76 -7.72
C ALA A 114 -10.73 -4.33 -6.25
N ASP A 115 -10.11 -5.00 -5.29
CA ASP A 115 -10.25 -4.70 -3.87
C ASP A 115 -9.42 -3.46 -3.51
N GLY A 116 -8.19 -3.35 -4.02
CA GLY A 116 -7.32 -2.18 -3.89
C GLY A 116 -7.93 -0.91 -4.49
N ILE A 117 -8.60 -1.00 -5.65
CA ILE A 117 -9.34 0.14 -6.22
C ILE A 117 -10.54 0.53 -5.33
N ARG A 118 -11.21 -0.45 -4.72
CA ARG A 118 -12.33 -0.18 -3.80
C ARG A 118 -11.83 0.51 -2.52
N GLU A 119 -10.75 0.01 -1.94
CA GLU A 119 -10.12 0.60 -0.75
C GLU A 119 -9.63 2.02 -1.02
N ALA A 120 -8.95 2.25 -2.15
CA ALA A 120 -8.45 3.57 -2.55
C ALA A 120 -9.57 4.62 -2.66
N ARG A 121 -10.77 4.22 -3.08
CA ARG A 121 -11.93 5.13 -3.15
C ARG A 121 -12.43 5.62 -1.79
N THR A 122 -12.13 4.89 -0.72
CA THR A 122 -12.56 5.20 0.65
C THR A 122 -11.39 5.62 1.56
N ALA A 123 -10.16 5.66 1.04
CA ALA A 123 -8.95 5.85 1.83
C ALA A 123 -8.80 7.25 2.44
N THR A 124 -9.44 8.28 1.86
CA THR A 124 -9.46 9.62 2.45
C THR A 124 -10.67 9.81 3.35
N PRO A 125 -10.48 10.15 4.64
CA PRO A 125 -11.56 10.64 5.49
C PRO A 125 -12.26 11.83 4.84
N SER A 126 -13.58 11.91 5.01
CA SER A 126 -14.37 13.10 4.63
C SER A 126 -14.09 14.26 5.57
#